data_AF-G6AFT1-F1
#
_entry.id   AF-G6AFT1-F1
#
_cell.length_a   1.000
_cell.length_b   1.000
_cell.length_c   1.000
_cell.angle_alpha   90.00
_cell.angle_beta   90.00
_cell.angle_gamma   90.00
#
_symmetry.space_group_name_H-M   'P 1'
#
loop_
_entity.id
_entity.type
_entity.pdbx_description
1 polymer ?
#
loop_
_entity_poly.entity_id
_entity_poly.type
_entity_poly.pdbx_seq_one_letter_code
_entity_poly.pdbx_strand_id
1 'polypeptide(L)'
;MSRGMLKGLEKRKQTLEAKLQNIQDSIAERKDDTVDFKMMGIDHLFVDESHQFKNLMFNTRHDRVSGLGNPDGSQRALNMLFAIRTIQERSGKDLGATFLSGTTISNSLTELYLLFKYLRPQALEKQGINSFDAWAAVFAKKSTDYEFSITNDIIQKERFRTFIKVPELAAFYNEVWE
;
A
#
# COMPACT_ATOMS: atom_id res chain seq x y z
N MET A 1 -20.95 -7.93 10.99
CA MET A 1 -19.75 -8.69 10.57
C MET A 1 -20.03 -10.18 10.71
N SER A 2 -19.59 -11.02 9.76
CA SER A 2 -19.75 -12.48 9.85
C SER A 2 -18.81 -13.08 10.90
N ARG A 3 -19.20 -14.20 11.54
CA ARG A 3 -18.36 -14.93 12.51
C ARG A 3 -16.99 -15.32 11.93
N GLY A 4 -16.94 -15.68 10.65
CA GLY A 4 -15.68 -16.00 9.96
C GLY A 4 -14.75 -14.80 9.80
N MET A 5 -15.30 -13.62 9.50
CA MET A 5 -14.53 -12.37 9.44
C MET A 5 -13.96 -12.00 10.80
N LEU A 6 -14.74 -12.15 11.87
CA LEU A 6 -14.29 -11.85 13.24
C LEU A 6 -13.08 -12.73 13.63
N LYS A 7 -13.17 -14.03 13.36
CA LYS A 7 -12.07 -14.98 13.61
C LYS A 7 -10.83 -14.67 12.78
N GLY A 8 -11.01 -14.22 11.53
CA GLY A 8 -9.90 -13.77 10.68
C GLY A 8 -9.20 -12.53 11.23
N LEU A 9 -9.97 -11.55 11.73
CA LEU A 9 -9.44 -10.35 12.38
C LEU A 9 -8.66 -10.69 13.65
N GLU A 10 -9.19 -11.58 14.50
CA GLU A 10 -8.50 -12.05 15.72
C GLU A 10 -7.17 -12.74 15.39
N LYS A 11 -7.14 -13.64 14.40
CA LYS A 11 -5.91 -14.29 13.97
C LYS A 11 -4.88 -13.29 13.44
N ARG A 12 -5.33 -12.29 12.67
CA ARG A 12 -4.45 -11.23 12.15
C ARG A 12 -3.92 -10.36 13.28
N LYS A 13 -4.74 -10.03 14.28
CA LYS A 13 -4.34 -9.32 15.50
C LYS A 13 -3.23 -10.08 16.23
N GLN A 14 -3.44 -11.37 16.52
CA GLN A 14 -2.44 -12.22 17.18
C GLN A 14 -1.11 -12.30 16.40
N THR A 15 -1.20 -12.39 15.07
CA THR A 15 -0.01 -12.42 14.20
C THR A 15 0.75 -11.09 14.26
N LEU A 16 0.04 -9.96 14.30
CA LEU A 16 0.65 -8.64 14.44
C LEU A 16 1.25 -8.43 15.83
N GLU A 17 0.58 -8.89 16.89
CA GLU A 17 1.10 -8.86 18.26
C GLU A 17 2.39 -9.67 18.39
N ALA A 18 2.45 -10.88 17.83
CA ALA A 18 3.66 -11.69 17.81
C ALA A 18 4.80 -11.03 17.03
N LYS A 19 4.51 -10.43 15.87
CA LYS A 19 5.51 -9.66 15.11
C LYS A 19 6.03 -8.46 15.91
N LEU A 20 5.14 -7.77 16.64
CA LEU A 20 5.50 -6.62 17.46
C LEU A 20 6.41 -7.03 18.62
N GLN A 21 6.11 -8.15 19.29
CA GLN A 21 6.97 -8.70 20.34
C GLN A 21 8.35 -9.06 19.80
N ASN A 22 8.43 -9.79 18.69
CA ASN A 22 9.71 -10.14 18.07
C ASN A 22 10.55 -8.90 17.69
N ILE A 23 9.90 -7.83 17.22
CA ILE A 23 10.57 -6.57 16.92
C ILE A 23 11.09 -5.92 18.21
N GLN A 24 10.29 -5.88 19.27
CA GLN A 24 10.71 -5.33 20.57
C GLN A 24 11.93 -6.08 21.14
N ASP A 25 11.89 -7.42 21.09
CA ASP A 25 13.01 -8.26 21.54
C ASP A 25 14.27 -7.98 20.71
N SER A 26 14.13 -7.87 19.38
CA SER A 26 15.24 -7.54 18.48
C SER A 26 15.83 -6.14 18.71
N ILE A 27 15.01 -5.17 19.14
CA ILE A 27 15.46 -3.82 19.50
C ILE A 27 16.21 -3.87 20.83
N ALA A 28 15.72 -4.65 21.81
CA ALA A 28 16.38 -4.79 23.11
C ALA A 28 17.75 -5.49 23.01
N GLU A 29 17.92 -6.41 22.06
CA GLU A 29 19.19 -7.10 21.80
C GLU A 29 20.18 -6.27 20.98
N ARG A 30 19.74 -5.22 20.26
CA ARG A 30 20.63 -4.34 19.51
C ARG A 30 21.42 -3.44 20.47
N LYS A 31 22.75 -3.65 20.49
CA LYS A 31 23.70 -2.85 21.26
C LYS A 31 24.45 -1.80 20.44
N ASP A 32 24.24 -1.77 19.12
CA ASP A 32 24.91 -0.83 18.20
C ASP A 32 24.03 0.40 17.95
N ASP A 33 24.62 1.57 18.17
CA ASP A 33 24.00 2.88 17.92
C ASP A 33 24.00 3.14 16.41
N THR A 34 22.99 2.62 15.72
CA THR A 34 22.90 2.71 14.26
C THR A 34 22.30 4.06 13.89
N VAL A 35 22.93 4.79 12.96
CA VAL A 35 22.43 6.09 12.52
C VAL A 35 21.05 5.93 11.86
N ASP A 36 20.03 6.56 12.44
CA ASP A 36 18.66 6.54 11.94
C ASP A 36 18.37 7.76 11.03
N PHE A 37 17.40 7.63 10.12
CA PHE A 37 16.92 8.73 9.26
C PHE A 37 16.55 9.97 10.06
N LYS A 38 16.04 9.76 11.28
CA LYS A 38 15.72 10.83 12.21
C LYS A 38 16.96 11.60 12.67
N MET A 39 18.11 10.95 12.81
CA MET A 39 19.36 11.59 13.24
C MET A 39 20.11 12.27 12.07
N MET A 40 19.97 11.74 10.85
CA MET A 40 20.70 12.25 9.68
C MET A 40 20.25 13.63 9.18
N GLY A 41 19.09 14.14 9.62
CA GLY A 41 18.57 15.42 9.14
C GLY A 41 18.14 15.41 7.66
N ILE A 42 17.80 14.23 7.12
CA ILE A 42 17.31 14.11 5.73
C ILE A 42 15.91 14.72 5.63
N ASP A 43 15.71 15.61 4.66
CA ASP A 43 14.44 16.29 4.41
C ASP A 43 13.74 15.81 3.11
N HIS A 44 14.46 15.13 2.21
CA HIS A 44 13.88 14.61 0.96
C HIS A 44 14.65 13.41 0.41
N LEU A 45 13.93 12.45 -0.19
CA LEU A 45 14.51 11.27 -0.83
C LEU A 45 14.22 11.20 -2.33
N PHE A 46 15.26 11.07 -3.15
CA PHE A 46 15.11 10.70 -4.56
C PHE A 46 15.31 9.19 -4.69
N VAL A 47 14.26 8.48 -5.08
CA VAL A 47 14.27 7.02 -5.22
C VAL A 47 14.21 6.67 -6.69
N ASP A 48 15.36 6.33 -7.25
CA ASP A 48 15.44 5.77 -8.59
C ASP A 48 14.98 4.30 -8.61
N GLU A 49 14.49 3.85 -9.77
CA GLU A 49 13.87 2.54 -9.97
C GLU A 49 12.83 2.18 -8.89
N SER A 50 11.98 3.16 -8.56
CA SER A 50 10.98 3.06 -7.51
C SER A 50 9.99 1.91 -7.70
N HIS A 51 9.86 1.38 -8.91
CA HIS A 51 9.10 0.16 -9.21
C HIS A 51 9.56 -1.04 -8.36
N GLN A 52 10.79 -1.05 -7.84
CA GLN A 52 11.28 -2.08 -6.90
C GLN A 52 10.56 -2.05 -5.54
N PHE A 53 9.91 -0.94 -5.19
CA PHE A 53 9.20 -0.74 -3.91
C PHE A 53 7.66 -0.81 -4.05
N LYS A 54 7.18 -1.29 -5.20
CA LYS A 54 5.75 -1.32 -5.52
C LYS A 54 4.92 -2.36 -4.77
N ASN A 55 5.56 -3.33 -4.13
CA ASN A 55 4.88 -4.37 -3.35
C ASN A 55 4.77 -3.97 -1.86
N LEU A 56 4.04 -2.89 -1.58
CA LEU A 56 3.75 -2.42 -0.24
C LEU A 56 2.48 -3.08 0.30
N MET A 57 2.46 -3.39 1.60
CA MET A 57 1.28 -3.98 2.24
C MET A 57 0.05 -3.07 2.11
N PHE A 58 -1.12 -3.65 1.88
CA PHE A 58 -2.40 -2.94 1.86
C PHE A 58 -3.51 -3.83 2.44
N ASN A 59 -4.57 -3.19 2.93
CA ASN A 59 -5.73 -3.87 3.46
C ASN A 59 -6.84 -3.87 2.41
N THR A 60 -7.44 -5.03 2.19
CA THR A 60 -8.64 -5.20 1.35
C THR A 60 -9.55 -6.25 1.99
N ARG A 61 -10.86 -6.06 1.82
CA ARG A 61 -11.91 -7.04 2.13
C ARG A 61 -12.12 -8.03 0.98
N HIS A 62 -11.52 -7.77 -0.19
CA HIS A 62 -11.65 -8.58 -1.39
C HIS A 62 -10.59 -9.67 -1.42
N ASP A 63 -10.92 -10.84 -0.86
CA ASP A 63 -10.02 -12.00 -0.77
C ASP A 63 -9.86 -12.77 -2.10
N ARG A 64 -10.67 -12.43 -3.13
CA ARG A 64 -10.78 -13.16 -4.40
C ARG A 64 -10.63 -12.30 -5.65
N VAL A 65 -10.15 -11.06 -5.51
CA VAL A 65 -9.91 -10.23 -6.69
C VAL A 65 -8.55 -10.57 -7.28
N SER A 66 -8.58 -11.11 -8.51
CA SER A 66 -7.36 -11.43 -9.25
C SER A 66 -6.65 -10.15 -9.67
N GLY A 67 -5.32 -10.11 -9.53
CA GLY A 67 -4.49 -8.98 -9.96
C GLY A 67 -4.15 -7.94 -8.88
N LEU A 68 -4.56 -8.16 -7.62
CA LEU A 68 -4.21 -7.24 -6.52
C LEU A 68 -2.78 -7.40 -5.99
N GLY A 69 -2.07 -8.48 -6.35
CA GLY A 69 -0.75 -8.81 -5.80
C GLY A 69 -0.84 -9.46 -4.42
N ASN A 70 0.29 -9.51 -3.70
CA ASN A 70 0.35 -10.06 -2.34
C ASN A 70 -0.02 -8.96 -1.31
N PRO A 71 -1.14 -9.08 -0.56
CA PRO A 71 -1.54 -8.08 0.43
C PRO A 71 -0.55 -7.89 1.58
N ASP A 72 0.26 -8.92 1.89
CA ASP A 72 1.27 -8.85 2.95
C ASP A 72 2.45 -7.94 2.58
N GLY A 73 2.61 -7.63 1.29
CA GLY A 73 3.68 -6.77 0.77
C GLY A 73 5.07 -7.38 0.95
N SER A 74 6.09 -6.53 0.84
CA SER A 74 7.50 -6.87 1.03
C SER A 74 8.11 -6.04 2.16
N GLN A 75 9.04 -6.64 2.90
CA GLN A 75 9.77 -5.95 3.96
C GLN A 75 10.53 -4.73 3.41
N ARG A 76 11.06 -4.85 2.18
CA ARG A 76 11.77 -3.76 1.50
C ARG A 76 10.86 -2.54 1.26
N ALA A 77 9.64 -2.76 0.76
CA ALA A 77 8.64 -1.70 0.59
C ALA A 77 8.23 -1.08 1.93
N LEU A 78 8.06 -1.89 2.96
CA LEU A 78 7.73 -1.42 4.32
C LEU A 78 8.84 -0.50 4.88
N ASN A 79 10.10 -0.90 4.75
CA ASN A 79 11.25 -0.10 5.19
C ASN A 79 11.29 1.26 4.47
N MET A 80 11.04 1.26 3.16
CA MET A 80 10.95 2.52 2.39
C MET A 80 9.80 3.40 2.88
N LEU A 81 8.63 2.81 3.17
CA LEU A 81 7.50 3.56 3.73
C LEU A 81 7.89 4.22 5.06
N PHE A 82 8.59 3.52 5.95
CA PHE A 82 9.03 4.10 7.22
C PHE A 82 10.03 5.24 7.05
N ALA A 83 10.97 5.12 6.11
CA ALA A 83 11.90 6.20 5.80
C ALA A 83 11.16 7.46 5.34
N ILE A 84 10.23 7.31 4.38
CA ILE A 84 9.43 8.42 3.85
C ILE A 84 8.51 9.00 4.93
N ARG A 85 7.86 8.16 5.74
CA ARG A 85 6.97 8.60 6.82
C ARG A 85 7.70 9.39 7.88
N THR A 86 8.91 8.98 8.25
CA THR A 86 9.74 9.73 9.21
C THR A 86 10.00 11.16 8.74
N ILE A 87 10.21 11.35 7.43
CA ILE A 87 10.42 12.67 6.81
C ILE A 87 9.12 13.47 6.78
N GLN A 88 8.03 12.86 6.32
CA GLN A 88 6.70 13.48 6.24
C GLN A 88 6.13 13.89 7.61
N GLU A 89 6.35 13.07 8.64
CA GLU A 89 5.93 13.37 10.02
C GLU A 89 6.71 14.56 10.60
N ARG A 90 8.01 14.68 10.27
CA ARG A 90 8.81 15.84 10.67
C ARG A 90 8.34 17.12 9.98
N SER A 91 8.09 17.06 8.67
CA SER A 91 7.68 18.23 7.89
C SER A 91 6.21 18.60 8.09
N GLY A 92 5.39 17.66 8.58
CA GLY A 92 3.95 17.80 8.70
C GLY A 92 3.24 17.81 7.34
N LYS A 93 3.91 17.43 6.25
CA LYS A 93 3.40 17.51 4.88
C LYS A 93 3.55 16.15 4.18
N ASP A 94 2.79 15.98 3.10
CA ASP A 94 2.91 14.83 2.19
C ASP A 94 4.27 14.80 1.46
N LEU A 95 4.95 15.94 1.35
CA LEU A 95 6.26 16.08 0.73
C LEU A 95 7.36 15.39 1.57
N GLY A 96 8.29 14.73 0.89
CA GLY A 96 9.44 14.07 1.53
C GLY A 96 10.13 12.99 0.69
N ALA A 97 9.56 12.62 -0.46
CA ALA A 97 10.21 11.74 -1.42
C ALA A 97 9.74 11.99 -2.87
N THR A 98 10.61 11.69 -3.81
CA THR A 98 10.36 11.69 -5.25
C THR A 98 10.69 10.31 -5.81
N PHE A 99 9.70 9.66 -6.42
CA PHE A 99 9.87 8.35 -7.05
C PHE A 99 10.15 8.51 -8.54
N LEU A 100 11.28 7.99 -8.98
CA LEU A 100 11.67 7.96 -10.39
C LEU A 100 11.57 6.51 -10.86
N SER A 101 10.99 6.28 -12.03
CA SER A 101 10.93 4.96 -12.65
C SER A 101 10.70 5.10 -14.14
N GLY A 102 11.55 4.45 -14.95
CA GLY A 102 11.34 4.36 -16.40
C GLY A 102 10.29 3.33 -16.80
N THR A 103 9.87 2.46 -15.87
CA THR A 103 8.81 1.47 -16.13
C THR A 103 7.43 2.08 -15.91
N THR A 104 6.54 1.86 -16.87
CA THR A 104 5.12 2.19 -16.74
C THR A 104 4.49 1.37 -15.61
N ILE A 105 3.61 1.98 -14.82
CA ILE A 105 2.72 1.29 -13.88
C ILE A 105 2.01 0.17 -14.66
N SER A 106 2.37 -1.08 -14.39
CA SER A 106 2.35 -2.11 -15.43
C SER A 106 1.00 -2.79 -15.57
N ASN A 107 0.16 -2.79 -14.52
CA ASN A 107 -1.28 -3.14 -14.61
C ASN A 107 -2.04 -3.26 -13.26
N SER A 108 -1.44 -2.99 -12.10
CA SER A 108 -2.22 -3.10 -10.85
C SER A 108 -2.73 -1.73 -10.41
N LEU A 109 -4.04 -1.62 -10.29
CA LEU A 109 -4.70 -0.56 -9.52
C LEU A 109 -4.06 -0.37 -8.14
N THR A 110 -3.56 -1.46 -7.57
CA THR A 110 -2.76 -1.49 -6.36
C THR A 110 -1.51 -0.63 -6.47
N GLU A 111 -0.71 -0.74 -7.54
CA GLU A 111 0.52 0.06 -7.72
C GLU A 111 0.25 1.56 -7.64
N LEU A 112 -0.80 2.05 -8.30
CA LEU A 112 -1.16 3.46 -8.29
C LEU A 112 -1.68 3.91 -6.91
N TYR A 113 -2.53 3.11 -6.28
CA TYR A 113 -2.94 3.36 -4.88
C TYR A 113 -1.73 3.41 -3.94
N LEU A 114 -0.79 2.49 -4.10
CA LEU A 114 0.39 2.42 -3.25
C LEU A 114 1.31 3.62 -3.47
N LEU A 115 1.42 4.15 -4.68
CA LEU A 115 2.12 5.40 -4.95
C LEU A 115 1.54 6.56 -4.13
N PHE A 116 0.21 6.72 -4.15
CA PHE A 116 -0.46 7.72 -3.31
C PHE A 116 -0.27 7.44 -1.82
N LYS A 117 -0.30 6.17 -1.43
CA LYS A 117 -0.04 5.77 -0.04
C LYS A 117 1.37 6.17 0.38
N TYR A 118 2.39 6.06 -0.47
CA TYR A 118 3.73 6.55 -0.17
C TYR A 118 3.76 8.08 -0.09
N LEU A 119 3.35 8.74 -1.18
CA LEU A 119 3.71 10.13 -1.43
C LEU A 119 2.67 11.14 -0.97
N ARG A 120 1.39 10.76 -0.84
CA ARG A 120 0.30 11.68 -0.47
C ARG A 120 -0.70 11.10 0.55
N PRO A 121 -0.23 10.65 1.74
CA PRO A 121 -1.12 10.08 2.75
C PRO A 121 -2.18 11.04 3.29
N GLN A 122 -1.83 12.30 3.55
CA GLN A 122 -2.78 13.28 4.10
C GLN A 122 -3.83 13.64 3.04
N ALA A 123 -3.46 13.72 1.76
CA ALA A 123 -4.43 13.97 0.71
C ALA A 123 -5.45 12.82 0.57
N LEU A 124 -5.00 11.56 0.70
CA LEU A 124 -5.91 10.40 0.78
C LEU A 124 -6.82 10.48 2.01
N GLU A 125 -6.26 10.82 3.18
CA GLU A 125 -7.01 10.95 4.42
C GLU A 125 -8.08 12.06 4.35
N LYS A 126 -7.76 13.21 3.75
CA LYS A 126 -8.70 14.32 3.52
C LYS A 126 -9.88 13.92 2.64
N GLN A 127 -9.69 12.96 1.72
CA GLN A 127 -10.76 12.40 0.89
C GLN A 127 -11.52 11.24 1.58
N GLY A 128 -11.16 10.90 2.82
CA GLY A 128 -11.74 9.76 3.54
C GLY A 128 -11.26 8.40 3.03
N ILE A 129 -10.17 8.35 2.27
CA ILE A 129 -9.62 7.14 1.67
C ILE A 129 -8.59 6.53 2.62
N ASN A 130 -9.02 5.53 3.39
CA ASN A 130 -8.18 4.84 4.39
C ASN A 130 -7.76 3.41 4.00
N SER A 131 -8.23 2.93 2.85
CA SER A 131 -8.03 1.55 2.41
C SER A 131 -8.04 1.47 0.89
N PHE A 132 -7.46 0.38 0.37
CA PHE A 132 -7.50 0.10 -1.07
C PHE A 132 -8.95 0.00 -1.57
N ASP A 133 -9.84 -0.61 -0.80
CA ASP A 133 -11.24 -0.75 -1.20
C ASP A 133 -11.96 0.59 -1.34
N ALA A 134 -11.69 1.53 -0.42
CA ALA A 134 -12.23 2.88 -0.48
C ALA A 134 -11.70 3.63 -1.71
N TRP A 135 -10.40 3.51 -1.98
CA TRP A 135 -9.79 4.11 -3.17
C TRP A 135 -10.36 3.51 -4.46
N ALA A 136 -10.45 2.18 -4.53
CA ALA A 136 -10.97 1.47 -5.69
C ALA A 136 -12.46 1.76 -5.92
N ALA A 137 -13.25 2.00 -4.87
CA ALA A 137 -14.64 2.42 -5.01
C ALA A 137 -14.80 3.81 -5.66
N VAL A 138 -13.80 4.69 -5.51
CA VAL A 138 -13.80 6.03 -6.12
C VAL A 138 -13.30 5.98 -7.57
N PHE A 139 -12.20 5.25 -7.82
CA PHE A 139 -11.46 5.36 -9.07
C PHE A 139 -11.62 4.17 -10.03
N ALA A 140 -12.14 3.02 -9.57
CA ALA A 140 -12.19 1.78 -10.36
C ALA A 140 -13.61 1.21 -10.53
N LYS A 141 -13.86 0.61 -11.69
CA LYS A 141 -15.06 -0.18 -11.95
C LYS A 141 -14.78 -1.66 -11.69
N LYS A 142 -15.61 -2.25 -10.84
CA LYS A 142 -15.66 -3.71 -10.65
C LYS A 142 -16.37 -4.34 -11.84
N SER A 143 -15.75 -5.37 -12.42
CA SER A 143 -16.39 -6.30 -13.35
C SER A 143 -16.44 -7.68 -12.72
N THR A 144 -17.53 -8.39 -12.94
CA THR A 144 -17.68 -9.78 -12.53
C THR A 144 -17.50 -10.66 -13.75
N ASP A 145 -16.56 -11.60 -13.68
CA ASP A 145 -16.37 -12.64 -14.68
C ASP A 145 -16.64 -14.01 -14.07
N TYR A 146 -17.05 -14.97 -14.90
CA TYR A 146 -17.26 -16.36 -14.50
C TYR A 146 -16.14 -17.22 -15.08
N GLU A 147 -15.48 -18.00 -14.24
CA GLU A 147 -14.38 -18.90 -14.61
C GLU A 147 -14.66 -20.31 -14.11
N PHE A 148 -14.22 -21.32 -14.86
CA PHE A 148 -14.26 -22.71 -14.39
C PHE A 148 -13.14 -22.95 -13.37
N SER A 149 -13.51 -23.58 -12.25
CA SER A 149 -12.55 -24.10 -11.28
C SER A 149 -11.81 -25.32 -11.83
N ILE A 150 -10.74 -25.74 -11.14
CA ILE A 150 -10.06 -27.01 -11.39
C ILE A 150 -11.02 -28.21 -11.24
N THR A 151 -12.09 -28.04 -10.45
CA THR A 151 -13.17 -29.02 -10.24
C THR A 151 -14.35 -28.86 -11.21
N ASN A 152 -14.22 -28.05 -12.28
CA ASN A 152 -15.28 -27.74 -13.26
C ASN A 152 -16.51 -26.99 -12.71
N ASP A 153 -16.40 -26.40 -11.51
CA ASP A 153 -17.45 -25.53 -10.96
C ASP A 153 -17.35 -24.12 -11.54
N ILE A 154 -18.48 -23.46 -11.79
CA ILE A 154 -18.50 -22.06 -12.20
C ILE A 154 -18.23 -21.18 -10.97
N ILE A 155 -17.05 -20.57 -10.93
CA ILE A 155 -16.65 -19.62 -9.90
C ILE A 155 -16.80 -18.20 -10.43
N GLN A 156 -17.56 -17.39 -9.71
CA GLN A 156 -17.62 -15.95 -9.91
C GLN A 156 -16.32 -15.30 -9.37
N LYS A 157 -15.58 -14.61 -10.24
CA LYS A 157 -14.41 -13.79 -9.86
C LYS A 157 -14.67 -12.32 -10.13
N GLU A 158 -14.42 -11.52 -9.11
CA GLU A 158 -14.39 -10.07 -9.25
C GLU A 158 -13.01 -9.63 -9.77
N ARG A 159 -13.00 -8.70 -10.71
CA ARG A 159 -11.79 -8.07 -11.23
C ARG A 159 -12.01 -6.57 -11.30
N PHE A 160 -10.98 -5.79 -11.00
CA PHE A 160 -11.00 -4.38 -11.33
C PHE A 160 -10.31 -4.21 -12.69
N ARG A 161 -11.07 -3.87 -13.73
CA ARG A 161 -10.58 -3.83 -15.11
C ARG A 161 -10.36 -2.41 -15.65
N THR A 162 -11.07 -1.41 -15.12
CA THR A 162 -11.14 -0.10 -15.78
C THR A 162 -11.23 1.03 -14.75
N PHE A 163 -10.51 2.11 -15.02
CA PHE A 163 -10.64 3.37 -14.29
C PHE A 163 -11.85 4.15 -14.79
N ILE A 164 -12.64 4.72 -13.89
CA ILE A 164 -13.86 5.49 -14.26
C ILE A 164 -13.68 7.01 -14.09
N LYS A 165 -12.78 7.44 -13.21
CA LYS A 165 -12.49 8.84 -12.91
C LYS A 165 -11.09 9.22 -13.37
N VAL A 166 -10.79 8.97 -14.65
CA VAL A 166 -9.45 9.16 -15.21
C VAL A 166 -8.99 10.62 -15.11
N PRO A 167 -9.81 11.65 -15.42
CA PRO A 167 -9.39 13.04 -15.29
C PRO A 167 -9.00 13.42 -13.85
N GLU A 168 -9.82 13.05 -12.86
CA GLU A 168 -9.57 13.35 -11.45
C GLU A 168 -8.36 12.59 -10.92
N LEU A 169 -8.19 11.35 -11.37
CA LEU A 169 -7.03 10.53 -11.03
C LEU A 169 -5.73 11.10 -11.62
N ALA A 170 -5.79 11.59 -12.85
CA ALA A 170 -4.65 12.23 -13.51
C ALA A 170 -4.28 13.55 -12.82
N ALA A 171 -5.28 14.38 -12.46
CA ALA A 171 -5.04 15.58 -11.67
C ALA A 171 -4.39 15.24 -10.32
N PHE A 172 -4.93 14.26 -9.60
CA PHE A 172 -4.40 13.82 -8.31
C PHE A 172 -2.98 13.25 -8.42
N TYR A 173 -2.67 12.58 -9.54
CA TYR A 173 -1.33 12.07 -9.87
C TYR A 173 -0.34 13.20 -10.21
N ASN A 174 -0.75 14.23 -10.94
CA ASN A 174 0.12 15.35 -11.30
C ASN A 174 0.55 16.15 -10.06
N GLU A 175 -0.36 16.34 -9.10
CA GLU A 175 -0.08 16.99 -7.82
C GLU A 175 0.92 16.22 -6.91
N VAL A 176 1.40 15.05 -7.32
CA VAL A 176 2.50 14.35 -6.61
C VAL A 176 3.82 15.10 -6.80
N TRP A 177 3.98 15.82 -7.90
CA TRP A 177 5.23 16.46 -8.31
C TRP A 177 5.20 17.99 -8.29
N GLU A 178 4.05 18.58 -7.96
CA GLU A 178 3.85 20.02 -7.77
C GLU A 178 4.07 20.44 -6.30
#